data_AF-A0A6F9BTZ0-F1
#
_entry.id   AF-A0A6F9BTZ0-F1
#
_cell.length_a   1.000
_cell.length_b   1.000
_cell.length_c   1.000
_cell.angle_alpha   90.00
_cell.angle_beta   90.00
_cell.angle_gamma   90.00
#
_symmetry.space_group_name_H-M   'P 1'
#
loop_
_entity.id
_entity.type
_entity.pdbx_description
1 polymer ?
#
loop_
_entity_poly.entity_id
_entity_poly.type
_entity_poly.pdbx_seq_one_letter_code
_entity_poly.pdbx_strand_id
1 'polypeptide(L)'
;MTRAVREFVQNEGGGNLPVRGSIPDMIADSEKFINLQNVYREKAMQDASVVSKHVESLLQSVGKPSESISEQDIKLFCKNAAFLRVVRCRSLAEEYSVETVNKDEITSCMDSADGEMVLYLMLRSVDRFYQQHSRYPGVYNYQVEEDISKLKLCVNSLLQEYSLNVNVKDDYIHEFCRYGAAEPHTVASFLGGSAAQEAIKIITRQFVPFNNTFIYNAMSQTTATFQL
;
A
#
# COMPACT_ATOMS: atom_id res chain seq x y z
N MET A 1 12.65 15.64 12.25
CA MET A 1 11.58 15.22 13.19
C MET A 1 11.78 13.81 13.75
N THR A 2 11.81 12.74 12.96
CA THR A 2 12.01 11.37 13.50
C THR A 2 13.29 11.23 14.34
N ARG A 3 14.40 11.84 13.89
CA ARG A 3 15.66 11.88 14.64
C ARG A 3 15.53 12.65 15.97
N ALA A 4 14.82 13.78 15.98
CA ALA A 4 14.59 14.58 17.19
C ALA A 4 13.76 13.80 18.22
N VAL A 5 12.73 13.07 17.78
CA VAL A 5 11.96 12.18 18.68
C VAL A 5 12.84 11.05 19.22
N ARG A 6 13.74 10.49 18.41
CA ARG A 6 14.72 9.51 18.91
C ARG A 6 15.63 10.09 19.99
N GLU A 7 16.10 11.33 19.83
CA GLU A 7 16.93 12.02 20.83
C GLU A 7 16.14 12.30 22.12
N PHE A 8 14.88 12.75 22.00
CA PHE A 8 13.97 12.87 23.15
C PHE A 8 13.84 11.54 23.91
N VAL A 9 13.56 10.45 23.20
CA VAL A 9 13.40 9.11 23.81
C VAL A 9 14.65 8.70 24.60
N GLN A 10 15.84 9.00 24.08
CA GLN A 10 17.12 8.63 24.70
C GLN A 10 17.50 9.51 25.90
N ASN A 11 16.98 10.73 25.97
CA ASN A 11 17.33 11.71 26.99
C ASN A 11 16.15 11.97 27.93
N GLU A 12 15.27 12.92 27.59
CA GLU A 12 14.20 13.41 28.47
C GLU A 12 13.01 12.45 28.61
N GLY A 13 12.81 11.60 27.60
CA GLY A 13 11.68 10.66 27.51
C GLY A 13 11.86 9.37 28.32
N GLY A 14 13.07 9.10 28.84
CA GLY A 14 13.33 7.91 29.66
C GLY A 14 12.97 6.59 28.95
N GLY A 15 13.27 6.49 27.64
CA GLY A 15 12.91 5.34 26.81
C GLY A 15 11.50 5.37 26.21
N ASN A 16 10.70 6.40 26.51
CA ASN A 16 9.33 6.54 26.02
C ASN A 16 9.17 7.67 24.99
N LEU A 17 8.16 7.54 24.13
CA LEU A 17 7.77 8.57 23.18
C LEU A 17 7.13 9.79 23.89
N PRO A 18 7.12 10.98 23.25
CA PRO A 18 6.39 12.15 23.74
C PRO A 18 4.94 11.82 24.07
N VAL A 19 4.43 12.38 25.17
CA VAL A 19 3.04 12.17 25.58
C VAL A 19 2.08 12.73 24.53
N ARG A 20 1.08 11.94 24.14
CA ARG A 20 0.07 12.33 23.12
C ARG A 20 -0.82 13.50 23.55
N GLY A 21 -1.08 13.61 24.84
CA GLY A 21 -1.88 14.68 25.45
C GLY A 21 -3.39 14.51 25.40
N SER A 22 -3.88 13.39 24.86
CA SER A 22 -5.32 13.08 24.81
C SER A 22 -5.64 11.84 25.66
N ILE A 23 -6.74 11.89 26.40
CA ILE A 23 -7.33 10.76 27.12
C ILE A 23 -8.72 10.44 26.55
N PRO A 24 -9.16 9.16 26.55
CA PRO A 24 -10.52 8.81 26.17
C PRO A 24 -11.54 9.33 27.19
N ASP A 25 -12.81 9.33 26.78
CA ASP A 25 -13.91 9.64 27.69
C ASP A 25 -14.00 8.62 28.83
N MET A 26 -14.44 9.08 30.01
CA MET A 26 -14.63 8.24 31.20
C MET A 26 -15.65 8.86 32.14
N ILE A 27 -16.36 8.01 32.89
CA ILE A 27 -17.32 8.45 33.91
C ILE A 27 -16.55 9.16 35.04
N ALA A 28 -16.70 10.47 35.10
CA ALA A 28 -16.12 11.34 36.11
C ALA A 28 -16.99 12.59 36.25
N ASP A 29 -16.84 13.31 37.37
CA ASP A 29 -17.34 14.67 37.42
C ASP A 29 -16.55 15.58 36.46
N SER A 30 -17.22 16.61 35.94
CA SER A 30 -16.66 17.50 34.92
C SER A 30 -15.34 18.12 35.36
N GLU A 31 -15.23 18.50 36.64
CA GLU A 31 -14.03 19.16 37.17
C GLU A 31 -12.83 18.20 37.21
N LYS A 32 -13.00 16.99 37.76
CA LYS A 32 -11.94 15.97 37.79
C LYS A 32 -11.51 15.55 36.39
N PHE A 33 -12.46 15.39 35.47
CA PHE A 33 -12.14 15.03 34.08
C PHE A 33 -11.29 16.12 33.41
N ILE A 34 -11.69 17.39 33.53
CA ILE A 34 -10.95 18.52 32.95
C ILE A 34 -9.57 18.67 33.60
N ASN A 35 -9.46 18.54 34.92
CA ASN A 35 -8.19 18.61 35.62
C ASN A 35 -7.23 17.49 35.16
N LEU A 36 -7.72 16.26 35.04
CA LEU A 36 -6.92 15.14 34.53
C LEU A 36 -6.50 15.37 33.07
N GLN A 37 -7.42 15.82 32.21
CA GLN A 37 -7.12 16.14 30.82
C GLN A 37 -6.02 17.21 30.70
N ASN A 38 -6.07 18.24 31.54
CA ASN A 38 -5.05 19.30 31.56
C ASN A 38 -3.67 18.78 31.93
N VAL A 39 -3.54 17.85 32.88
CA VAL A 39 -2.25 17.21 33.22
C VAL A 39 -1.60 16.57 31.98
N TYR A 40 -2.37 15.81 31.20
CA TYR A 40 -1.85 15.19 29.97
C TYR A 40 -1.53 16.23 28.89
N ARG A 41 -2.39 17.25 28.74
CA ARG A 41 -2.21 18.32 27.75
C ARG A 41 -0.95 19.14 28.04
N GLU A 42 -0.72 19.51 29.30
CA GLU A 42 0.46 20.26 29.73
C GLU A 42 1.73 19.44 29.53
N LYS A 43 1.73 18.15 29.92
CA LYS A 43 2.88 17.28 29.68
C LYS A 43 3.19 17.13 28.19
N ALA A 44 2.17 16.97 27.34
CA ALA A 44 2.36 16.91 25.89
C ALA A 44 2.96 18.20 25.31
N MET A 45 2.56 19.37 25.82
CA MET A 45 3.16 20.66 25.43
C MET A 45 4.63 20.77 25.85
N GLN A 46 4.96 20.32 27.06
CA GLN A 46 6.34 20.28 27.55
C GLN A 46 7.20 19.37 26.69
N ASP A 47 6.74 18.14 26.40
CA ASP A 47 7.47 17.19 25.58
C ASP A 47 7.67 17.70 24.14
N ALA A 48 6.63 18.30 23.55
CA ALA A 48 6.74 18.91 22.22
C ALA A 48 7.74 20.08 22.19
N SER A 49 7.85 20.87 23.26
CA SER A 49 8.86 21.93 23.37
C SER A 49 10.28 21.38 23.42
N VAL A 50 10.50 20.27 24.13
CA VAL A 50 11.81 19.59 24.15
C VAL A 50 12.15 19.04 22.75
N VAL A 51 11.20 18.39 22.09
CA VAL A 51 11.39 17.91 20.71
C VAL A 51 11.68 19.07 19.75
N SER A 52 11.07 20.25 19.94
CA SER A 52 11.36 21.45 19.14
C SER A 52 12.82 21.87 19.24
N LYS A 53 13.39 21.89 20.46
CA LYS A 53 14.81 22.21 20.67
C LYS A 53 15.73 21.22 19.96
N HIS A 54 15.41 19.92 20.01
CA HIS A 54 16.15 18.90 19.27
C HIS A 54 16.03 19.11 17.74
N VAL A 55 14.85 19.47 17.25
CA VAL A 55 14.65 19.82 15.83
C VAL A 55 15.51 21.03 15.42
N GLU A 56 15.52 22.10 16.21
CA GLU A 56 16.31 23.32 15.95
C GLU A 56 17.81 23.02 15.91
N SER A 57 18.33 22.28 16.90
CA SER A 57 19.73 21.85 16.96
C SER A 57 20.11 21.02 15.72
N LEU A 58 19.26 20.08 15.32
CA LEU A 58 19.49 19.27 14.13
C LEU A 58 19.46 20.10 12.85
N LEU A 59 18.53 21.06 12.72
CA LEU A 59 18.46 21.96 11.56
C LEU A 59 19.75 22.80 11.43
N GLN A 60 20.24 23.34 12.54
CA GLN A 60 21.53 24.06 12.58
C GLN A 60 22.69 23.16 12.15
N SER A 61 22.72 21.90 12.63
CA SER A 61 23.79 20.94 12.30
C SER A 61 23.89 20.61 10.81
N VAL A 62 22.77 20.73 10.08
CA VAL A 62 22.68 20.46 8.63
C VAL A 62 22.62 21.75 7.79
N GLY A 63 22.86 22.91 8.40
CA GLY A 63 22.87 24.20 7.71
C GLY A 63 21.50 24.68 7.22
N LYS A 64 20.41 24.25 7.87
CA LYS A 64 19.04 24.70 7.55
C LYS A 64 18.54 25.75 8.56
N PRO A 65 17.69 26.71 8.12
CA PRO A 65 17.06 27.67 9.02
C PRO A 65 16.22 27.00 10.11
N SER A 66 16.20 27.56 11.32
CA SER A 66 15.39 27.09 12.46
C SER A 66 13.89 27.05 12.14
N GLU A 67 13.42 27.96 11.30
CA GLU A 67 12.00 28.11 10.92
C GLU A 67 11.58 27.17 9.78
N SER A 68 12.46 26.26 9.34
CA SER A 68 12.16 25.33 8.24
C SER A 68 11.02 24.34 8.55
N ILE A 69 10.71 24.14 9.83
CA ILE A 69 9.65 23.25 10.31
C ILE A 69 8.80 24.04 11.30
N SER A 70 7.50 24.10 11.08
CA SER A 70 6.60 24.88 11.93
C SER A 70 6.38 24.20 13.28
N GLU A 71 6.09 25.00 14.31
CA GLU A 71 5.71 24.47 15.64
C GLU A 71 4.44 23.61 15.57
N GLN A 72 3.52 23.92 14.65
CA GLN A 72 2.32 23.14 14.40
C GLN A 72 2.65 21.74 13.88
N ASP A 73 3.60 21.63 12.95
CA ASP A 73 4.08 20.33 12.43
C ASP A 73 4.75 19.51 13.53
N ILE A 74 5.56 20.15 14.39
CA ILE A 74 6.23 19.48 15.52
C ILE A 74 5.19 18.94 16.51
N LYS A 75 4.18 19.75 16.86
CA LYS A 75 3.06 19.32 17.74
C LYS A 75 2.28 18.16 17.13
N LEU A 76 1.96 18.24 15.83
CA LEU A 76 1.28 17.16 15.11
C LEU A 76 2.13 15.88 15.07
N PHE A 77 3.44 16.02 14.86
CA PHE A 77 4.39 14.92 14.84
C PHE A 77 4.49 14.24 16.21
N CYS A 78 4.59 15.01 17.31
CA CYS A 78 4.62 14.47 18.66
C CYS A 78 3.32 13.73 19.01
N LYS A 79 2.16 14.31 18.68
CA LYS A 79 0.85 13.69 18.87
C LYS A 79 0.71 12.35 18.12
N ASN A 80 1.41 12.19 17.00
CA ASN A 80 1.37 11.00 16.16
C ASN A 80 2.66 10.17 16.19
N ALA A 81 3.56 10.40 17.16
CA ALA A 81 4.87 9.74 17.20
C ALA A 81 4.77 8.21 17.25
N ALA A 82 3.72 7.68 17.89
CA ALA A 82 3.44 6.24 17.96
C ALA A 82 2.79 5.66 16.69
N PHE A 83 2.33 6.51 15.76
CA PHE A 83 1.56 6.12 14.57
C PHE A 83 2.29 6.43 13.26
N LEU A 84 3.57 6.77 13.32
CA LEU A 84 4.37 7.05 12.14
C LEU A 84 4.42 5.79 11.25
N ARG A 85 4.15 5.97 9.96
CA ARG A 85 4.20 4.91 8.95
C ARG A 85 5.08 5.35 7.80
N VAL A 86 5.86 4.42 7.27
CA VAL A 86 6.67 4.61 6.06
C VAL A 86 6.31 3.47 5.12
N VAL A 87 5.84 3.81 3.92
CA VAL A 87 5.57 2.84 2.85
C VAL A 87 6.64 3.01 1.78
N ARG A 88 7.22 1.90 1.33
CA ARG A 88 8.22 1.85 0.26
C ARG A 88 7.81 0.76 -0.70
N CYS A 89 7.28 1.16 -1.85
CA CYS A 89 6.97 0.24 -2.93
C CYS A 89 8.24 -0.12 -3.69
N ARG A 90 8.26 -1.33 -4.26
CA ARG A 90 9.27 -1.74 -5.22
C ARG A 90 9.04 -1.03 -6.54
N SER A 91 10.08 -0.94 -7.35
CA SER A 91 9.95 -0.41 -8.71
C SER A 91 9.30 -1.45 -9.61
N LEU A 92 8.58 -0.98 -10.64
CA LEU A 92 7.99 -1.86 -11.65
C LEU A 92 9.06 -2.70 -12.38
N ALA A 93 10.28 -2.15 -12.53
CA ALA A 93 11.40 -2.88 -13.12
C ALA A 93 11.79 -4.11 -12.28
N GLU A 94 11.77 -3.99 -10.96
CA GLU A 94 12.07 -5.10 -10.05
C GLU A 94 10.97 -6.17 -10.06
N GLU A 95 9.70 -5.78 -10.23
CA GLU A 95 8.58 -6.71 -10.37
C GLU A 95 8.64 -7.49 -11.70
N TYR A 96 9.12 -6.86 -12.78
CA TYR A 96 9.15 -7.45 -14.12
C TYR A 96 10.42 -8.24 -14.40
N SER A 97 11.52 -7.97 -13.70
CA SER A 97 12.77 -8.69 -13.90
C SER A 97 12.70 -10.12 -13.38
N VAL A 98 13.21 -11.06 -14.19
CA VAL A 98 13.29 -12.49 -13.85
C VAL A 98 14.16 -12.75 -12.61
N GLU A 99 15.13 -11.87 -12.35
CA GLU A 99 16.07 -12.01 -11.23
C GLU A 99 15.48 -11.53 -9.91
N THR A 100 14.57 -10.55 -9.94
CA THR A 100 14.06 -9.89 -8.74
C THR A 100 12.59 -10.15 -8.47
N VAL A 101 11.84 -10.80 -9.36
CA VAL A 101 10.42 -11.12 -9.14
C VAL A 101 10.20 -11.80 -7.77
N ASN A 102 9.14 -11.41 -7.05
CA ASN A 102 8.84 -12.01 -5.75
C ASN A 102 8.13 -13.37 -5.92
N LYS A 103 8.91 -14.40 -6.25
CA LYS A 103 8.42 -15.77 -6.50
C LYS A 103 7.77 -16.39 -5.27
N ASP A 104 8.28 -16.08 -4.09
CA ASP A 104 7.81 -16.64 -2.82
C ASP A 104 6.38 -16.16 -2.52
N GLU A 105 6.11 -14.85 -2.69
CA GLU A 105 4.77 -14.29 -2.55
C GLU A 105 3.80 -14.90 -3.56
N ILE A 106 4.19 -14.95 -4.84
CA ILE A 106 3.35 -15.51 -5.91
C ILE A 106 3.02 -16.98 -5.62
N THR A 107 4.03 -17.79 -5.27
CA THR A 107 3.85 -19.23 -5.03
C THR A 107 2.97 -19.46 -3.80
N SER A 108 3.24 -18.77 -2.69
CA SER A 108 2.45 -18.85 -1.46
C SER A 108 0.97 -18.47 -1.69
N CYS A 109 0.70 -17.39 -2.43
CA CYS A 109 -0.67 -16.97 -2.71
C CYS A 109 -1.39 -17.89 -3.70
N MET A 110 -0.66 -18.66 -4.52
CA MET A 110 -1.22 -19.62 -5.48
C MET A 110 -1.53 -20.99 -4.87
N ASP A 111 -1.15 -21.26 -3.61
CA ASP A 111 -1.58 -22.47 -2.89
C ASP A 111 -3.11 -22.53 -2.73
N SER A 112 -3.76 -21.37 -2.66
CA SER A 112 -5.20 -21.24 -2.82
C SER A 112 -5.54 -21.17 -4.30
N ALA A 113 -6.10 -22.25 -4.83
CA ALA A 113 -6.39 -22.39 -6.26
C ALA A 113 -7.42 -21.38 -6.82
N ASP A 114 -8.08 -20.61 -5.94
CA ASP A 114 -9.07 -19.58 -6.28
C ASP A 114 -8.68 -18.17 -5.75
N GLY A 115 -7.42 -17.98 -5.33
CA GLY A 115 -6.93 -16.68 -4.84
C GLY A 115 -6.74 -15.66 -5.96
N GLU A 116 -6.83 -14.36 -5.63
CA GLU A 116 -6.75 -13.25 -6.59
C GLU A 116 -5.40 -13.14 -7.32
N MET A 117 -4.35 -13.80 -6.82
CA MET A 117 -3.03 -13.87 -7.47
C MET A 117 -3.10 -14.45 -8.88
N VAL A 118 -4.03 -15.38 -9.12
CA VAL A 118 -4.23 -15.96 -10.46
C VAL A 118 -4.62 -14.88 -11.48
N LEU A 119 -5.38 -13.87 -11.07
CA LEU A 119 -5.79 -12.78 -11.96
C LEU A 119 -4.60 -11.90 -12.35
N TYR A 120 -3.64 -11.70 -11.45
CA TYR A 120 -2.38 -11.03 -11.77
C TYR A 120 -1.58 -11.82 -12.83
N LEU A 121 -1.40 -13.13 -12.63
CA LEU A 121 -0.71 -13.98 -13.62
C LEU A 121 -1.42 -14.01 -14.97
N MET A 122 -2.75 -14.01 -14.97
CA MET A 122 -3.56 -13.95 -16.18
C MET A 122 -3.40 -12.60 -16.89
N LEU A 123 -3.42 -11.47 -16.17
CA LEU A 123 -3.16 -10.14 -16.76
C LEU A 123 -1.78 -10.07 -17.42
N ARG A 124 -0.73 -10.58 -16.74
CA ARG A 124 0.63 -10.69 -17.30
C ARG A 124 0.68 -11.56 -18.55
N SER A 125 -0.12 -12.62 -18.58
CA SER A 125 -0.23 -13.52 -19.74
C SER A 125 -1.00 -12.90 -20.91
N VAL A 126 -2.01 -12.07 -20.62
CA VAL A 126 -2.76 -11.29 -21.62
C VAL A 126 -1.87 -10.23 -22.27
N ASP A 127 -1.03 -9.54 -21.49
CA ASP A 127 -0.05 -8.59 -22.05
C ASP A 127 0.96 -9.30 -22.97
N ARG A 128 1.41 -10.49 -22.59
CA ARG A 128 2.25 -11.33 -23.46
C ARG A 128 1.53 -11.76 -24.73
N PHE A 129 0.27 -12.16 -24.62
CA PHE A 129 -0.57 -12.46 -25.79
C PHE A 129 -0.65 -11.25 -26.73
N TYR A 130 -0.86 -10.05 -26.18
CA TYR A 130 -0.91 -8.82 -26.97
C TYR A 130 0.42 -8.55 -27.68
N GLN A 131 1.56 -8.75 -27.00
CA GLN A 131 2.89 -8.61 -27.62
C GLN A 131 3.12 -9.58 -28.78
N GLN A 132 2.60 -10.81 -28.69
CA GLN A 132 2.78 -11.83 -29.74
C GLN A 132 1.79 -11.71 -30.90
N HIS A 133 0.56 -11.27 -30.63
CA HIS A 133 -0.54 -11.30 -31.60
C HIS A 133 -1.05 -9.91 -32.01
N SER A 134 -0.55 -8.84 -31.39
CA SER A 134 -0.95 -7.44 -31.64
C SER A 134 -2.46 -7.18 -31.48
N ARG A 135 -3.12 -8.00 -30.66
CA ARG A 135 -4.52 -7.88 -30.26
C ARG A 135 -4.74 -8.60 -28.93
N TYR A 136 -5.83 -8.27 -28.23
CA TYR A 136 -6.24 -8.99 -27.03
C TYR A 136 -6.97 -10.30 -27.37
N PRO A 137 -6.99 -11.29 -26.44
CA PRO A 137 -7.69 -12.55 -26.66
C PRO A 137 -9.22 -12.35 -26.61
N GLY A 138 -9.93 -13.01 -27.52
CA GLY A 138 -11.39 -13.13 -27.49
C GLY A 138 -12.20 -11.85 -27.72
N VAL A 139 -11.60 -10.82 -28.34
CA VAL A 139 -12.28 -9.53 -28.65
C VAL A 139 -13.52 -9.75 -29.52
N TYR A 140 -13.46 -10.69 -30.47
CA TYR A 140 -14.61 -11.09 -31.28
C TYR A 140 -15.01 -12.53 -30.97
N ASN A 141 -16.32 -12.80 -30.98
CA ASN A 141 -16.89 -14.11 -30.62
C ASN A 141 -16.27 -15.29 -31.38
N TYR A 142 -15.90 -15.11 -32.65
CA TYR A 142 -15.31 -16.18 -33.47
C TYR A 142 -13.84 -16.49 -33.10
N GLN A 143 -13.18 -15.64 -32.32
CA GLN A 143 -11.78 -15.79 -31.90
C GLN A 143 -11.63 -16.56 -30.58
N VAL A 144 -12.69 -16.61 -29.76
CA VAL A 144 -12.63 -17.12 -28.37
C VAL A 144 -12.04 -18.53 -28.31
N GLU A 145 -12.57 -19.47 -29.10
CA GLU A 145 -12.10 -20.87 -29.13
C GLU A 145 -10.63 -21.00 -29.56
N GLU A 146 -10.23 -20.27 -30.60
CA GLU A 146 -8.84 -20.30 -31.08
C GLU A 146 -7.89 -19.69 -30.05
N ASP A 147 -8.31 -18.59 -29.42
CA ASP A 147 -7.48 -17.81 -28.50
C ASP A 147 -7.26 -18.50 -27.16
N ILE A 148 -8.17 -19.36 -26.71
CA ILE A 148 -7.97 -20.16 -25.49
C ILE A 148 -6.65 -20.95 -25.58
N SER A 149 -6.41 -21.62 -26.71
CA SER A 149 -5.19 -22.40 -26.91
C SER A 149 -3.93 -21.52 -26.93
N LYS A 150 -4.00 -20.35 -27.57
CA LYS A 150 -2.89 -19.39 -27.67
C LYS A 150 -2.59 -18.70 -26.34
N LEU A 151 -3.62 -18.33 -25.58
CA LEU A 151 -3.47 -17.73 -24.26
C LEU A 151 -2.86 -18.76 -23.28
N LYS A 152 -3.26 -20.03 -23.37
CA LYS A 152 -2.64 -21.11 -22.58
C LYS A 152 -1.14 -21.26 -22.86
N LEU A 153 -0.71 -21.12 -24.11
CA LEU A 153 0.72 -21.08 -24.44
C LEU A 153 1.42 -19.87 -23.82
N CYS A 154 0.78 -18.70 -23.82
CA CYS A 154 1.32 -17.50 -23.17
C CYS A 154 1.49 -17.70 -21.66
N VAL A 155 0.47 -18.25 -20.98
CA VAL A 155 0.52 -18.60 -19.55
C VAL A 155 1.69 -19.53 -19.25
N ASN A 156 1.79 -20.65 -19.97
CA ASN A 156 2.88 -21.62 -19.75
C ASN A 156 4.26 -21.00 -19.98
N SER A 157 4.41 -20.17 -21.01
CA SER A 157 5.68 -19.48 -21.28
C SER A 157 6.06 -18.50 -20.17
N LEU A 158 5.07 -17.81 -19.57
CA LEU A 158 5.28 -16.86 -18.47
C LEU A 158 5.75 -17.61 -17.22
N LEU A 159 5.06 -18.69 -16.87
CA LEU A 159 5.42 -19.52 -15.72
C LEU A 159 6.81 -20.13 -15.88
N GLN A 160 7.17 -20.57 -17.09
CA GLN A 160 8.50 -21.10 -17.38
C GLN A 160 9.59 -20.03 -17.26
N GLU A 161 9.38 -18.84 -17.83
CA GLU A 161 10.35 -17.73 -17.81
C GLU A 161 10.68 -17.28 -16.39
N TYR A 162 9.65 -17.11 -15.54
CA TYR A 162 9.85 -16.76 -14.14
C TYR A 162 10.16 -17.96 -13.24
N SER A 163 10.16 -19.18 -13.79
CA SER A 163 10.35 -20.43 -13.05
C SER A 163 9.37 -20.58 -11.88
N LEU A 164 8.09 -20.31 -12.14
CA LEU A 164 7.00 -20.41 -11.17
C LEU A 164 6.36 -21.80 -11.25
N ASN A 165 6.45 -22.58 -10.18
CA ASN A 165 5.87 -23.93 -10.09
C ASN A 165 4.41 -23.87 -9.58
N VAL A 166 3.57 -23.10 -10.26
CA VAL A 166 2.15 -22.92 -9.90
C VAL A 166 1.27 -23.41 -11.04
N ASN A 167 0.03 -23.81 -10.71
CA ASN A 167 -0.94 -24.25 -11.70
C ASN A 167 -2.07 -23.23 -11.85
N VAL A 168 -2.34 -22.80 -13.08
CA VAL A 168 -3.47 -21.94 -13.42
C VAL A 168 -4.57 -22.82 -14.00
N LYS A 169 -5.76 -22.83 -13.37
CA LYS A 169 -6.90 -23.62 -13.88
C LYS A 169 -7.29 -23.11 -15.27
N ASP A 170 -7.62 -24.05 -16.16
CA ASP A 170 -8.07 -23.73 -17.52
C ASP A 170 -9.29 -22.81 -17.50
N ASP A 171 -10.18 -22.91 -16.50
CA ASP A 171 -11.35 -22.05 -16.33
C ASP A 171 -11.00 -20.55 -16.37
N TYR A 172 -9.87 -20.13 -15.78
CA TYR A 172 -9.43 -18.74 -15.84
C TYR A 172 -8.98 -18.34 -17.25
N ILE A 173 -8.37 -19.26 -18.01
CA ILE A 173 -7.95 -19.01 -19.39
C ILE A 173 -9.19 -18.82 -20.27
N HIS A 174 -10.19 -19.69 -20.13
CA HIS A 174 -11.48 -19.55 -20.80
C HIS A 174 -12.15 -18.22 -20.45
N GLU A 175 -12.18 -17.86 -19.16
CA GLU A 175 -12.85 -16.65 -18.68
C GLU A 175 -12.17 -15.37 -19.18
N PHE A 176 -10.83 -15.31 -19.23
CA PHE A 176 -10.11 -14.15 -19.78
C PHE A 176 -10.28 -13.98 -21.30
N CYS A 177 -10.42 -15.08 -22.05
CA CYS A 177 -10.85 -15.00 -23.45
C CYS A 177 -12.30 -14.52 -23.57
N ARG A 178 -13.20 -14.98 -22.68
CA ARG A 178 -14.60 -14.55 -22.65
C ARG A 178 -14.75 -13.05 -22.35
N TYR A 179 -13.86 -12.47 -21.54
CA TYR A 179 -13.88 -11.03 -21.28
C TYR A 179 -13.67 -10.18 -22.54
N GLY A 180 -12.92 -10.68 -23.52
CA GLY A 180 -12.68 -9.96 -24.77
C GLY A 180 -12.06 -8.57 -24.60
N ALA A 181 -11.28 -8.37 -23.53
CA ALA A 181 -10.75 -7.08 -23.09
C ALA A 181 -11.81 -5.97 -22.93
N ALA A 182 -13.03 -6.34 -22.55
CA ALA A 182 -14.08 -5.38 -22.23
C ALA A 182 -13.75 -4.60 -20.94
N GLU A 183 -14.29 -3.39 -20.84
CA GLU A 183 -14.24 -2.54 -19.64
C GLU A 183 -15.65 -2.33 -19.08
N PRO A 184 -16.18 -3.26 -18.25
CA PRO A 184 -17.50 -3.09 -17.66
C PRO A 184 -17.55 -1.88 -16.73
N HIS A 185 -18.55 -1.01 -16.93
CA HIS A 185 -18.68 0.25 -16.19
C HIS A 185 -18.68 0.09 -14.65
N THR A 186 -19.30 -0.97 -14.13
CA THR A 186 -19.35 -1.24 -12.68
C THR A 186 -17.98 -1.58 -12.11
N VAL A 187 -17.15 -2.34 -12.85
CA VAL A 187 -15.78 -2.68 -12.46
C VAL A 187 -14.89 -1.44 -12.52
N ALA A 188 -14.99 -0.65 -13.59
CA ALA A 188 -14.27 0.62 -13.72
C ALA A 188 -14.66 1.60 -12.62
N SER A 189 -15.94 1.68 -12.24
CA SER A 189 -16.41 2.55 -11.16
C SER A 189 -15.85 2.15 -9.79
N PHE A 190 -15.77 0.85 -9.50
CA PHE A 190 -15.15 0.35 -8.26
C PHE A 190 -13.65 0.71 -8.19
N LEU A 191 -12.92 0.46 -9.28
CA LEU A 191 -11.50 0.83 -9.36
C LEU A 191 -11.29 2.34 -9.28
N GLY A 192 -12.16 3.14 -9.91
CA GLY A 192 -12.11 4.59 -9.85
C GLY A 192 -12.23 5.14 -8.43
N GLY A 193 -13.14 4.59 -7.62
CA GLY A 193 -13.27 4.97 -6.21
C GLY A 193 -12.03 4.60 -5.38
N SER A 194 -11.54 3.38 -5.54
CA SER A 194 -10.35 2.88 -4.83
C SER A 194 -9.09 3.69 -5.20
N ALA A 195 -8.84 3.89 -6.49
CA ALA A 195 -7.69 4.64 -7.00
C ALA A 195 -7.74 6.13 -6.61
N ALA A 196 -8.91 6.77 -6.68
CA ALA A 196 -9.08 8.16 -6.26
C ALA A 196 -8.73 8.35 -4.78
N GLN A 197 -9.16 7.42 -3.92
CA GLN A 197 -8.84 7.52 -2.50
C GLN A 197 -7.33 7.35 -2.25
N GLU A 198 -6.64 6.44 -2.92
CA GLU A 198 -5.17 6.32 -2.81
C GLU A 198 -4.44 7.59 -3.28
N ALA A 199 -4.92 8.22 -4.36
CA ALA A 199 -4.40 9.51 -4.81
C ALA A 199 -4.57 10.60 -3.74
N ILE A 200 -5.73 10.66 -3.07
CA ILE A 200 -5.98 11.57 -1.94
C ILE A 200 -4.99 11.30 -0.79
N LYS A 201 -4.72 10.04 -0.44
CA LYS A 201 -3.75 9.69 0.60
C LYS A 201 -2.34 10.20 0.27
N ILE A 202 -1.92 10.06 -0.99
CA ILE A 202 -0.60 10.53 -1.46
C ILE A 202 -0.52 12.06 -1.39
N ILE A 203 -1.53 12.76 -1.90
CA ILE A 203 -1.57 14.24 -1.95
C ILE A 203 -1.57 14.82 -0.54
N THR A 204 -2.46 14.30 0.32
CA THR A 204 -2.64 14.84 1.68
C THR A 204 -1.55 14.37 2.64
N ARG A 205 -0.84 13.29 2.31
CA ARG A 205 0.05 12.56 3.23
C ARG A 205 -0.67 12.13 4.51
N GLN A 206 -1.97 11.88 4.41
CA GLN A 206 -2.82 11.38 5.47
C GLN A 206 -3.31 9.98 5.12
N PHE A 207 -3.52 9.16 6.16
CA PHE A 207 -3.75 7.72 6.05
C PHE A 207 -2.55 6.96 5.44
N VAL A 208 -2.69 5.64 5.30
CA VAL A 208 -1.65 4.75 4.80
C VAL A 208 -2.09 4.20 3.45
N PRO A 209 -1.31 4.42 2.36
CA PRO A 209 -1.60 3.79 1.07
C PRO A 209 -1.31 2.30 1.10
N PHE A 210 -1.89 1.52 0.19
CA PHE A 210 -1.52 0.12 0.04
C PHE A 210 -0.07 -0.03 -0.44
N ASN A 211 0.56 -1.16 -0.13
CA ASN A 211 1.94 -1.43 -0.52
C ASN A 211 1.96 -2.35 -1.75
N ASN A 212 2.22 -1.76 -2.91
CA ASN A 212 2.36 -2.39 -4.22
C ASN A 212 1.06 -2.65 -5.01
N THR A 213 0.51 -3.88 -5.03
CA THR A 213 -0.53 -4.24 -6.02
C THR A 213 -1.85 -4.60 -5.36
N PHE A 214 -2.94 -3.97 -5.79
CA PHE A 214 -4.31 -4.26 -5.35
C PHE A 214 -5.09 -4.92 -6.50
N ILE A 215 -5.63 -6.12 -6.25
CA ILE A 215 -6.43 -6.87 -7.22
C ILE A 215 -7.87 -6.93 -6.74
N TYR A 216 -8.82 -6.63 -7.64
CA TYR A 216 -10.25 -6.78 -7.43
C TYR A 216 -10.81 -7.87 -8.35
N ASN A 217 -11.42 -8.89 -7.75
CA ASN A 217 -12.17 -9.91 -8.47
C ASN A 217 -13.67 -9.60 -8.41
N ALA A 218 -14.20 -9.03 -9.49
CA ALA A 218 -15.62 -8.70 -9.59
C ALA A 218 -16.53 -9.94 -9.72
N MET A 219 -15.99 -11.10 -10.10
CA MET A 219 -16.79 -12.34 -10.22
C MET A 219 -17.22 -12.85 -8.85
N SER A 220 -16.30 -12.83 -7.88
CA SER A 220 -16.51 -13.30 -6.50
C SER A 220 -16.71 -12.17 -5.49
N GLN A 221 -16.59 -10.91 -5.91
CA GLN A 221 -16.65 -9.72 -5.04
C GLN A 221 -15.59 -9.75 -3.93
N THR A 222 -14.38 -10.20 -4.26
CA THR A 222 -13.25 -10.30 -3.36
C THR A 222 -12.08 -9.43 -3.81
N THR A 223 -11.19 -9.08 -2.88
CA THR A 223 -10.04 -8.21 -3.14
C THR A 223 -8.83 -8.69 -2.36
N ALA A 224 -7.63 -8.49 -2.90
CA ALA A 224 -6.38 -8.76 -2.21
C ALA A 224 -5.32 -7.69 -2.50
N THR A 225 -4.35 -7.56 -1.60
CA THR A 225 -3.17 -6.72 -1.79
C THR A 225 -1.91 -7.58 -1.68
N PHE A 226 -0.99 -7.42 -2.61
CA PHE A 226 0.23 -8.22 -2.71
C PHE A 226 1.46 -7.32 -2.81
N GLN A 227 2.59 -7.80 -2.27
CA GLN A 227 3.90 -7.16 -2.44
C GLN A 227 4.71 -7.88 -3.52
N LEU A 228 4.39 -7.58 -4.77
CA LEU A 228 4.99 -8.21 -5.96
C LEU A 228 6.43 -7.79 -6.25
#